data_AF-A0A1A9ANC4-F1
#
_entry.id   AF-A0A1A9ANC4-F1
#
_cell.length_a   1.000
_cell.length_b   1.000
_cell.length_c   1.000
_cell.angle_alpha   90.00
_cell.angle_beta   90.00
_cell.angle_gamma   90.00
#
_symmetry.space_group_name_H-M   'P 1'
#
loop_
_entity.id
_entity.type
_entity.pdbx_description
1 polymer ?
#
loop_
_entity_poly.entity_id
_entity_poly.type
_entity_poly.pdbx_seq_one_letter_code
_entity_poly.pdbx_strand_id
1 'polypeptide(L)'
;MSLVRLHFLYYNAAALSNRYKEKLDSYKNSIEVKNMAGCSGFHNEHLYAKGNQNKICEAVISFLSNLQMETDPIYRDSGCKYLYYWLYTYALDKTVTTANTLNLYKDLYRRYNEYHKGLNTFDNYINDMNEHTSDKLVKLTDIYDILDNFYESRTSLDTNNKCKSGVTELYAKYLDECRKGYDDDFCDELNIFRKKHNFIIQKVQLCQEKEYLLPPVVRVNRVRMTIIPFTLISVTSLILPILYKFTALGPWIRHQIGKNRNVLNNMNEEPDQLVYSYEIEDDNFSMQNYNIAYNSS
;
A
#
# COMPACT_ATOMS: atom_id res chain seq x y z
N MET A 1 -25.32 8.58 -5.26
CA MET A 1 -25.14 8.77 -3.81
C MET A 1 -23.81 8.13 -3.44
N SER A 2 -22.83 8.90 -2.99
CA SER A 2 -21.45 8.40 -2.86
C SER A 2 -21.33 7.40 -1.70
N LEU A 3 -20.72 6.24 -1.94
CA LEU A 3 -20.32 5.36 -0.85
C LEU A 3 -19.29 6.09 0.01
N VAL A 4 -19.59 6.27 1.30
CA VAL A 4 -18.54 6.46 2.30
C VAL A 4 -17.81 5.13 2.38
N ARG A 5 -16.64 5.03 1.74
CA ARG A 5 -15.66 3.99 2.06
C ARG A 5 -15.28 4.19 3.53
N LEU A 6 -15.86 3.37 4.42
CA LEU A 6 -15.15 3.04 5.64
C LEU A 6 -13.81 2.41 5.22
N HIS A 7 -12.75 2.68 5.97
CA HIS A 7 -11.42 2.11 5.75
C HIS A 7 -11.42 0.64 6.21
N PHE A 8 -12.15 -0.19 5.48
CA PHE A 8 -12.25 -1.63 5.72
C PHE A 8 -10.93 -2.28 5.35
N LEU A 9 -10.14 -2.62 6.38
CA LEU A 9 -8.93 -3.42 6.24
C LEU A 9 -9.25 -4.72 5.50
N TYR A 10 -8.86 -4.83 4.23
CA TYR A 10 -9.18 -5.98 3.37
C TYR A 10 -8.82 -7.32 4.02
N TYR A 11 -7.75 -7.32 4.83
CA TYR A 11 -7.12 -8.48 5.44
C TYR A 11 -7.59 -8.78 6.89
N ASN A 12 -8.69 -8.16 7.36
CA ASN A 12 -9.30 -8.44 8.67
C ASN A 12 -9.46 -9.95 8.99
N ALA A 13 -9.68 -10.78 7.97
CA ALA A 13 -9.74 -12.24 8.06
C ALA A 13 -8.52 -12.87 8.76
N ALA A 14 -7.33 -12.31 8.58
CA ALA A 14 -6.08 -12.81 9.18
C ALA A 14 -6.05 -12.56 10.70
N ALA A 15 -6.41 -11.35 11.15
CA ALA A 15 -6.48 -11.00 12.57
C ALA A 15 -7.63 -11.69 13.32
N LEU A 16 -8.65 -12.14 12.58
CA LEU A 16 -9.85 -12.79 13.11
C LEU A 16 -9.87 -14.32 12.91
N SER A 17 -8.78 -14.91 12.39
CA SER A 17 -8.67 -16.32 11.96
C SER A 17 -9.32 -17.33 12.91
N ASN A 18 -8.99 -17.25 14.20
CA ASN A 18 -9.45 -18.18 15.23
C ASN A 18 -10.99 -18.28 15.32
N ARG A 19 -11.73 -17.18 15.05
CA ARG A 19 -13.21 -17.15 15.05
C ARG A 19 -13.87 -18.01 13.98
N TYR A 20 -13.11 -18.40 12.96
CA TYR A 20 -13.56 -19.23 11.83
C TYR A 20 -12.90 -20.61 11.88
N LYS A 21 -11.64 -20.68 12.34
CA LYS A 21 -10.87 -21.91 12.58
C LYS A 21 -11.66 -22.93 13.41
N GLU A 22 -12.15 -22.53 14.58
CA GLU A 22 -12.94 -23.39 15.49
C GLU A 22 -14.19 -23.98 14.80
N LYS A 23 -14.94 -23.15 14.05
CA LYS A 23 -16.11 -23.58 13.28
C LYS A 23 -15.72 -24.59 12.19
N LEU A 24 -14.69 -24.31 11.39
CA LEU A 24 -14.24 -25.18 10.29
C LEU A 24 -13.63 -26.50 10.76
N ASP A 25 -12.80 -26.48 11.81
CA ASP A 25 -12.26 -27.70 12.41
C ASP A 25 -13.37 -28.56 13.07
N SER A 26 -14.51 -27.97 13.47
CA SER A 26 -15.68 -28.77 13.92
C SER A 26 -16.30 -29.56 12.77
N TYR A 27 -16.52 -28.96 11.60
CA TYR A 27 -17.11 -29.64 10.43
C TYR A 27 -16.20 -30.70 9.80
N LYS A 28 -14.88 -30.48 9.84
CA LYS A 28 -13.85 -31.46 9.46
C LYS A 28 -13.95 -32.77 10.26
N ASN A 29 -14.26 -32.66 11.55
CA ASN A 29 -14.24 -33.78 12.49
C ASN A 29 -15.65 -34.35 12.78
N SER A 30 -16.73 -33.68 12.38
CA SER A 30 -18.10 -34.14 12.62
C SER A 30 -18.42 -35.45 11.86
N ILE A 31 -19.00 -36.42 12.58
CA ILE A 31 -19.56 -37.65 11.99
C ILE A 31 -20.96 -37.37 11.42
N GLU A 32 -21.76 -36.53 12.10
CA GLU A 32 -23.04 -36.02 11.58
C GLU A 32 -22.84 -34.85 10.60
N VAL A 33 -22.48 -35.15 9.35
CA VAL A 33 -22.55 -34.17 8.27
C VAL A 33 -24.02 -33.96 7.87
N LYS A 34 -24.60 -32.83 8.29
CA LYS A 34 -25.87 -32.34 7.72
C LYS A 34 -25.57 -31.61 6.41
N ASN A 35 -26.53 -31.60 5.48
CA ASN A 35 -26.44 -30.94 4.17
C ASN A 35 -25.44 -31.51 3.14
N MET A 36 -25.36 -32.84 2.98
CA MET A 36 -24.56 -33.53 1.94
C MET A 36 -24.93 -33.22 0.46
N ALA A 37 -26.00 -32.47 0.19
CA ALA A 37 -26.44 -32.18 -1.17
C ALA A 37 -25.37 -31.41 -1.98
N GLY A 38 -25.20 -31.75 -3.26
CA GLY A 38 -24.20 -31.13 -4.14
C GLY A 38 -22.75 -31.61 -3.96
N CYS A 39 -22.43 -32.31 -2.87
CA CYS A 39 -21.10 -32.89 -2.64
C CYS A 39 -20.95 -34.34 -3.14
N SER A 40 -22.05 -35.07 -3.33
CA SER A 40 -22.01 -36.35 -4.05
C SER A 40 -21.56 -36.12 -5.50
N GLY A 41 -20.57 -36.88 -5.97
CA GLY A 41 -19.95 -36.66 -7.29
C GLY A 41 -19.20 -35.32 -7.39
N PHE A 42 -18.78 -34.72 -6.28
CA PHE A 42 -17.76 -33.67 -6.32
C PHE A 42 -16.39 -34.29 -6.63
N HIS A 43 -15.72 -33.75 -7.64
CA HIS A 43 -14.36 -34.13 -7.98
C HIS A 43 -13.55 -32.90 -8.38
N ASN A 44 -12.29 -32.87 -7.95
CA ASN A 44 -11.29 -31.89 -8.37
C ASN A 44 -9.90 -32.56 -8.34
N GLU A 45 -9.09 -32.35 -9.37
CA GLU A 45 -7.78 -33.00 -9.51
C GLU A 45 -6.83 -32.73 -8.34
N HIS A 46 -6.82 -31.51 -7.79
CA HIS A 46 -5.90 -31.10 -6.73
C HIS A 46 -6.21 -31.73 -5.36
N LEU A 47 -7.46 -32.14 -5.12
CA LEU A 47 -7.86 -32.77 -3.86
C LEU A 47 -7.68 -34.30 -3.87
N TYR A 48 -7.26 -34.90 -5.00
CA TYR A 48 -7.26 -36.35 -5.19
C TYR A 48 -6.32 -37.07 -4.22
N ALA A 49 -5.12 -36.51 -4.00
CA ALA A 49 -4.11 -37.07 -3.09
C ALA A 49 -4.49 -37.00 -1.59
N LYS A 50 -5.53 -36.25 -1.21
CA LYS A 50 -5.91 -36.00 0.20
C LYS A 50 -7.07 -36.88 0.70
N GLY A 51 -7.51 -37.86 -0.09
CA GLY A 51 -8.28 -39.02 0.40
C GLY A 51 -9.75 -38.81 0.77
N ASN A 52 -10.26 -37.57 0.91
CA ASN A 52 -11.70 -37.34 1.05
C ASN A 52 -12.17 -35.98 0.51
N GLN A 53 -12.39 -35.92 -0.81
CA GLN A 53 -12.88 -34.73 -1.51
C GLN A 53 -14.29 -34.32 -1.03
N ASN A 54 -15.14 -35.31 -0.73
CA ASN A 54 -16.51 -35.08 -0.28
C ASN A 54 -16.53 -34.34 1.06
N LYS A 55 -15.75 -34.78 2.07
CA LYS A 55 -15.66 -34.09 3.37
C LYS A 55 -15.18 -32.64 3.27
N ILE A 56 -14.30 -32.35 2.31
CA ILE A 56 -13.82 -30.98 2.06
C ILE A 56 -14.96 -30.12 1.48
N CYS A 57 -15.72 -30.67 0.53
CA CYS A 57 -16.96 -30.03 0.06
C CYS A 57 -17.98 -29.86 1.18
N GLU A 58 -18.26 -30.89 1.97
CA GLU A 58 -19.25 -30.91 3.05
C GLU A 58 -18.94 -29.88 4.15
N ALA A 59 -17.67 -29.73 4.53
CA ALA A 59 -17.22 -28.70 5.47
C ALA A 59 -17.38 -27.28 4.89
N VAL A 60 -17.08 -27.10 3.59
CA VAL A 60 -17.25 -25.83 2.87
C VAL A 60 -18.72 -25.45 2.76
N ILE A 61 -19.60 -26.38 2.38
CA ILE A 61 -21.06 -26.17 2.35
C ILE A 61 -21.57 -25.79 3.75
N SER A 62 -21.19 -26.55 4.79
CA SER A 62 -21.63 -26.31 6.17
C SER A 62 -21.21 -24.92 6.67
N PHE A 63 -19.98 -24.51 6.38
CA PHE A 63 -19.48 -23.20 6.77
C PHE A 63 -20.13 -22.05 5.96
N LEU A 64 -20.34 -22.21 4.65
CA LEU A 64 -21.06 -21.23 3.83
C LEU A 64 -22.52 -21.06 4.28
N SER A 65 -23.22 -22.16 4.60
CA SER A 65 -24.55 -22.11 5.22
C SER A 65 -24.53 -21.37 6.56
N ASN A 66 -23.50 -21.59 7.39
CA ASN A 66 -23.38 -20.86 8.65
C ASN A 66 -23.15 -19.36 8.43
N LEU A 67 -22.25 -18.95 7.54
CA LEU A 67 -22.07 -17.54 7.15
C LEU A 67 -23.35 -16.91 6.57
N GLN A 68 -24.24 -17.70 5.98
CA GLN A 68 -25.51 -17.19 5.43
C GLN A 68 -26.49 -16.80 6.54
N MET A 69 -26.42 -17.44 7.71
CA MET A 69 -27.23 -17.09 8.88
C MET A 69 -26.74 -15.82 9.60
N GLU A 70 -25.45 -15.52 9.50
CA GLU A 70 -24.82 -14.33 10.11
C GLU A 70 -25.24 -13.05 9.36
N THR A 71 -25.44 -11.94 10.07
CA THR A 71 -25.90 -10.66 9.50
C THR A 71 -24.80 -9.60 9.34
N ASP A 72 -23.68 -9.73 10.05
CA ASP A 72 -22.55 -8.81 9.97
C ASP A 72 -21.78 -8.99 8.63
N PRO A 73 -21.70 -7.95 7.77
CA PRO A 73 -20.92 -8.02 6.54
C PRO A 73 -19.41 -8.20 6.79
N ILE A 74 -18.87 -7.72 7.93
CA ILE A 74 -17.45 -7.87 8.26
C ILE A 74 -17.15 -9.34 8.59
N TYR A 75 -18.01 -9.99 9.38
CA TYR A 75 -17.92 -11.42 9.67
C TYR A 75 -18.07 -12.28 8.40
N ARG A 76 -18.99 -11.92 7.50
CA ARG A 76 -19.18 -12.62 6.21
C ARG A 76 -17.99 -12.48 5.26
N ASP A 77 -17.50 -11.27 5.03
CA ASP A 77 -16.31 -11.01 4.19
C ASP A 77 -15.09 -11.74 4.73
N SER A 78 -14.83 -11.55 6.03
CA SER A 78 -13.70 -12.16 6.72
C SER A 78 -13.80 -13.70 6.73
N GLY A 79 -15.00 -14.25 6.88
CA GLY A 79 -15.26 -15.68 6.81
C GLY A 79 -15.01 -16.24 5.41
N CYS A 80 -15.45 -15.57 4.34
CA CYS A 80 -15.18 -16.00 2.96
C CYS A 80 -13.68 -16.02 2.66
N LYS A 81 -12.98 -14.95 3.05
CA LYS A 81 -11.53 -14.83 2.93
C LYS A 81 -10.80 -15.91 3.76
N TYR A 82 -11.24 -16.19 4.98
CA TYR A 82 -10.67 -17.27 5.79
C TYR A 82 -10.94 -18.67 5.21
N LEU A 83 -12.10 -18.91 4.60
CA LEU A 83 -12.41 -20.18 3.94
C LEU A 83 -11.44 -20.47 2.78
N TYR A 84 -11.07 -19.44 2.00
CA TYR A 84 -10.00 -19.55 1.02
C TYR A 84 -8.65 -19.94 1.68
N TYR A 85 -8.26 -19.30 2.79
CA TYR A 85 -7.04 -19.64 3.51
C TYR A 85 -7.06 -21.09 4.02
N TRP A 86 -8.19 -21.55 4.55
CA TRP A 86 -8.37 -22.94 5.00
C TRP A 86 -8.30 -23.94 3.84
N LEU A 87 -8.83 -23.60 2.67
CA LEU A 87 -8.65 -24.41 1.45
C LEU A 87 -7.18 -24.46 1.03
N TYR A 88 -6.50 -23.32 0.98
CA TYR A 88 -5.08 -23.23 0.61
C TYR A 88 -4.17 -24.03 1.57
N THR A 89 -4.40 -23.92 2.88
CA THR A 89 -3.52 -24.48 3.91
C THR A 89 -3.88 -25.89 4.31
N TYR A 90 -5.14 -26.16 4.69
CA TYR A 90 -5.55 -27.47 5.20
C TYR A 90 -5.96 -28.43 4.09
N ALA A 91 -6.77 -27.99 3.12
CA ALA A 91 -7.25 -28.88 2.06
C ALA A 91 -6.18 -29.17 0.98
N LEU A 92 -5.31 -28.20 0.69
CA LEU A 92 -4.30 -28.26 -0.38
C LEU A 92 -2.85 -28.26 0.11
N ASP A 93 -2.61 -28.18 1.42
CA ASP A 93 -1.27 -28.34 2.04
C ASP A 93 -0.23 -27.34 1.50
N LYS A 94 -0.68 -26.16 1.04
CA LYS A 94 0.13 -25.13 0.36
C LYS A 94 0.87 -25.63 -0.90
N THR A 95 0.49 -26.79 -1.46
CA THR A 95 1.15 -27.42 -2.64
C THR A 95 0.65 -26.91 -3.99
N VAL A 96 -0.47 -26.19 -4.00
CA VAL A 96 -1.21 -25.78 -5.20
C VAL A 96 -1.24 -24.27 -5.31
N THR A 97 -1.24 -23.73 -6.52
CA THR A 97 -1.17 -22.28 -6.73
C THR A 97 -2.38 -21.55 -6.12
N THR A 98 -2.16 -20.30 -5.73
CA THR A 98 -3.21 -19.38 -5.28
C THR A 98 -4.32 -19.24 -6.33
N ALA A 99 -3.98 -19.14 -7.62
CA ALA A 99 -4.92 -19.12 -8.74
C ALA A 99 -5.79 -20.39 -8.81
N ASN A 100 -5.18 -21.59 -8.75
CA ASN A 100 -5.93 -22.85 -8.80
C ASN A 100 -6.78 -23.07 -7.53
N THR A 101 -6.32 -22.55 -6.39
CA THR A 101 -7.10 -22.55 -5.14
C THR A 101 -8.33 -21.64 -5.23
N LEU A 102 -8.21 -20.48 -5.88
CA LEU A 102 -9.36 -19.61 -6.17
C LEU A 102 -10.36 -20.28 -7.12
N ASN A 103 -9.90 -21.03 -8.11
CA ASN A 103 -10.77 -21.80 -9.01
C ASN A 103 -11.53 -22.89 -8.24
N LEU A 104 -10.84 -23.69 -7.41
CA LEU A 104 -11.47 -24.67 -6.51
C LEU A 104 -12.52 -24.02 -5.60
N TYR A 105 -12.20 -22.88 -4.98
CA TYR A 105 -13.13 -22.18 -4.10
C TYR A 105 -14.38 -21.70 -4.85
N LYS A 106 -14.21 -21.16 -6.06
CA LYS A 106 -15.32 -20.71 -6.92
C LYS A 106 -16.20 -21.88 -7.40
N ASP A 107 -15.62 -23.05 -7.68
CA ASP A 107 -16.40 -24.27 -8.00
C ASP A 107 -17.21 -24.80 -6.81
N LEU A 108 -16.63 -24.81 -5.62
CA LEU A 108 -17.33 -25.18 -4.39
C LEU A 108 -18.46 -24.20 -4.07
N TYR A 109 -18.21 -22.89 -4.23
CA TYR A 109 -19.22 -21.84 -4.02
C TYR A 109 -20.34 -21.86 -5.08
N ARG A 110 -20.02 -22.22 -6.34
CA ARG A 110 -21.02 -22.50 -7.38
C ARG A 110 -21.97 -23.63 -6.97
N ARG A 111 -21.43 -24.78 -6.53
CA ARG A 111 -22.23 -25.90 -6.01
C ARG A 111 -23.06 -25.51 -4.78
N TYR A 112 -22.54 -24.65 -3.90
CA TYR A 112 -23.29 -24.09 -2.79
C TYR A 112 -24.53 -23.30 -3.26
N ASN A 113 -24.37 -22.41 -4.25
CA ASN A 113 -25.49 -21.66 -4.82
C ASN A 113 -26.51 -22.60 -5.51
N GLU A 114 -26.05 -23.57 -6.30
CA GLU A 114 -26.87 -24.54 -7.02
C GLU A 114 -27.74 -25.42 -6.10
N TYR A 115 -27.16 -25.99 -5.03
CA TYR A 115 -27.82 -27.01 -4.21
C TYR A 115 -28.43 -26.48 -2.90
N HIS A 116 -27.93 -25.37 -2.33
CA HIS A 116 -28.33 -24.89 -1.00
C HIS A 116 -29.03 -23.53 -1.01
N LYS A 117 -29.38 -23.00 -2.20
CA LYS A 117 -29.98 -21.66 -2.35
C LYS A 117 -29.11 -20.58 -1.70
N GLY A 118 -27.82 -20.58 -2.04
CA GLY A 118 -26.87 -19.56 -1.58
C GLY A 118 -27.22 -18.12 -2.01
N LEU A 119 -28.15 -17.94 -2.95
CA LEU A 119 -28.67 -16.65 -3.45
C LEU A 119 -27.57 -15.66 -3.89
N ASN A 120 -26.40 -16.16 -4.29
CA ASN A 120 -25.24 -15.36 -4.67
C ASN A 120 -24.78 -14.39 -3.54
N THR A 121 -25.07 -14.76 -2.29
CA THR A 121 -24.91 -13.91 -1.08
C THR A 121 -23.46 -13.44 -0.84
N PHE A 122 -22.47 -14.17 -1.36
CA PHE A 122 -21.04 -13.91 -1.13
C PHE A 122 -20.29 -13.47 -2.39
N ASP A 123 -20.98 -13.24 -3.52
CA ASP A 123 -20.36 -12.88 -4.80
C ASP A 123 -19.43 -11.65 -4.67
N ASN A 124 -19.85 -10.64 -3.90
CA ASN A 124 -19.07 -9.43 -3.66
C ASN A 124 -17.75 -9.67 -2.91
N TYR A 125 -17.67 -10.71 -2.08
CA TYR A 125 -16.46 -11.04 -1.33
C TYR A 125 -15.55 -11.98 -2.14
N ILE A 126 -16.14 -13.00 -2.78
CA ILE A 126 -15.41 -14.06 -3.49
C ILE A 126 -14.88 -13.60 -4.86
N ASN A 127 -15.55 -12.64 -5.51
CA ASN A 127 -15.07 -12.05 -6.77
C ASN A 127 -14.05 -10.91 -6.57
N ASP A 128 -14.01 -10.31 -5.38
CA ASP A 128 -12.97 -9.34 -4.96
C ASP A 128 -11.65 -10.03 -4.56
N MET A 129 -11.64 -11.37 -4.47
CA MET A 129 -10.42 -12.17 -4.30
C MET A 129 -9.72 -12.41 -5.64
N ASN A 130 -8.45 -12.00 -5.71
CA ASN A 130 -7.52 -12.22 -6.82
C ASN A 130 -6.20 -12.82 -6.30
N GLU A 131 -5.32 -13.24 -7.19
CA GLU A 131 -4.09 -13.95 -6.84
C GLU A 131 -3.19 -13.18 -5.87
N HIS A 132 -3.01 -11.87 -6.09
CA HIS A 132 -2.12 -11.02 -5.29
C HIS A 132 -2.67 -10.70 -3.90
N THR A 133 -3.99 -10.49 -3.77
CA THR A 133 -4.60 -10.31 -2.44
C THR A 133 -4.68 -11.64 -1.68
N SER A 134 -4.84 -12.75 -2.39
CA SER A 134 -4.90 -14.09 -1.80
C SER A 134 -3.55 -14.55 -1.23
N ASP A 135 -2.44 -14.32 -1.95
CA ASP A 135 -1.08 -14.53 -1.45
C ASP A 135 -0.78 -13.72 -0.17
N LYS A 136 -1.14 -12.43 -0.17
CA LYS A 136 -0.97 -11.55 1.01
C LYS A 136 -1.83 -11.94 2.20
N LEU A 137 -3.06 -12.41 1.96
CA LEU A 137 -3.92 -12.96 2.99
C LEU A 137 -3.30 -14.22 3.63
N VAL A 138 -2.71 -15.10 2.83
CA VAL A 138 -1.96 -16.26 3.33
C VAL A 138 -0.77 -15.80 4.18
N LYS A 139 0.08 -14.90 3.68
CA LYS A 139 1.23 -14.33 4.40
C LYS A 139 0.85 -13.75 5.78
N LEU A 140 -0.24 -12.98 5.83
CA LEU A 140 -0.72 -12.37 7.07
C LEU A 140 -1.35 -13.39 8.01
N THR A 141 -2.13 -14.36 7.52
CA THR A 141 -2.74 -15.37 8.38
C THR A 141 -1.68 -16.34 8.93
N ASP A 142 -0.69 -16.74 8.12
CA ASP A 142 0.45 -17.56 8.55
C ASP A 142 1.22 -16.92 9.72
N ILE A 143 1.49 -15.62 9.67
CA ILE A 143 2.28 -14.95 10.72
C ILE A 143 1.46 -14.72 12.01
N TYR A 144 0.14 -14.57 11.90
CA TYR A 144 -0.78 -14.63 13.05
C TYR A 144 -0.83 -16.03 13.67
N ASP A 145 -0.98 -17.09 12.86
CA ASP A 145 -1.01 -18.47 13.34
C ASP A 145 0.31 -18.84 14.06
N ILE A 146 1.48 -18.40 13.56
CA ILE A 146 2.77 -18.62 14.26
C ILE A 146 2.80 -17.92 15.63
N LEU A 147 2.34 -16.66 15.71
CA LEU A 147 2.29 -15.89 16.96
C LEU A 147 1.33 -16.52 17.98
N ASP A 148 0.19 -17.02 17.53
CA ASP A 148 -0.83 -17.57 18.41
C ASP A 148 -0.44 -18.99 18.90
N ASN A 149 0.18 -19.82 18.04
CA ASN A 149 0.84 -21.08 18.48
C ASN A 149 1.94 -20.83 19.53
N PHE A 150 2.75 -19.77 19.36
CA PHE A 150 3.76 -19.34 20.34
C PHE A 150 3.15 -18.87 21.67
N TYR A 151 1.93 -18.32 21.64
CA TYR A 151 1.19 -17.93 22.82
C TYR A 151 0.60 -19.14 23.56
N GLU A 152 -0.07 -20.04 22.83
CA GLU A 152 -0.74 -21.23 23.38
C GLU A 152 0.24 -22.24 24.01
N SER A 153 1.30 -22.62 23.29
CA SER A 153 2.32 -23.58 23.74
C SER A 153 3.00 -23.18 25.05
N ARG A 154 2.95 -21.89 25.39
CA ARG A 154 3.62 -21.24 26.52
C ARG A 154 2.73 -21.05 27.76
N THR A 155 1.59 -21.73 27.75
CA THR A 155 0.98 -22.26 28.98
C THR A 155 1.84 -23.38 29.61
N SER A 156 2.78 -23.98 28.87
CA SER A 156 3.80 -24.89 29.40
C SER A 156 5.13 -24.19 29.74
N LEU A 157 5.90 -24.78 30.66
CA LEU A 157 6.84 -24.10 31.55
C LEU A 157 8.29 -23.88 31.01
N ASP A 158 8.55 -23.95 29.70
CA ASP A 158 9.91 -23.71 29.18
C ASP A 158 10.28 -22.21 29.16
N THR A 159 11.36 -21.88 29.86
CA THR A 159 11.81 -20.50 30.11
C THR A 159 12.83 -20.00 29.09
N ASN A 160 13.61 -20.89 28.44
CA ASN A 160 14.82 -20.49 27.71
C ASN A 160 14.58 -19.77 26.37
N ASN A 161 13.36 -19.83 25.82
CA ASN A 161 12.98 -19.13 24.60
C ASN A 161 11.82 -18.13 24.79
N LYS A 162 11.61 -17.62 26.02
CA LYS A 162 10.43 -16.81 26.37
C LYS A 162 10.15 -15.63 25.42
N CYS A 163 11.20 -14.99 24.89
CA CYS A 163 11.05 -13.77 24.10
C CYS A 163 11.10 -13.99 22.57
N LYS A 164 11.36 -15.22 22.10
CA LYS A 164 11.58 -15.53 20.68
C LYS A 164 10.32 -16.11 20.03
N SER A 165 9.51 -15.24 19.44
CA SER A 165 8.25 -15.54 18.75
C SER A 165 8.38 -16.22 17.37
N GLY A 166 9.59 -16.32 16.82
CA GLY A 166 9.84 -16.92 15.49
C GLY A 166 9.42 -16.06 14.29
N VAL A 167 8.61 -15.01 14.48
CA VAL A 167 8.05 -14.22 13.37
C VAL A 167 8.98 -13.14 12.79
N THR A 168 10.14 -12.88 13.40
CA THR A 168 11.00 -11.72 13.07
C THR A 168 11.45 -11.67 11.60
N GLU A 169 11.83 -12.81 11.02
CA GLU A 169 12.31 -12.88 9.64
C GLU A 169 11.17 -12.68 8.62
N LEU A 170 10.05 -13.38 8.82
CA LEU A 170 8.83 -13.22 8.00
C LEU A 170 8.33 -11.77 8.06
N TYR A 171 8.31 -11.17 9.25
CA TYR A 171 7.92 -9.78 9.44
C TYR A 171 8.86 -8.82 8.69
N ALA A 172 10.18 -9.05 8.72
CA ALA A 172 11.14 -8.23 7.96
C ALA A 172 10.91 -8.32 6.44
N LYS A 173 10.63 -9.52 5.92
CA LYS A 173 10.26 -9.75 4.51
C LYS A 173 8.97 -9.03 4.13
N TYR A 174 7.92 -9.15 4.92
CA TYR A 174 6.64 -8.49 4.66
C TYR A 174 6.71 -6.96 4.82
N LEU A 175 7.57 -6.45 5.71
CA LEU A 175 7.84 -5.02 5.87
C LEU A 175 8.57 -4.43 4.64
N ASP A 176 9.49 -5.18 4.03
CA ASP A 176 10.12 -4.80 2.76
C ASP A 176 9.12 -4.81 1.59
N GLU A 177 8.31 -5.87 1.47
CA GLU A 177 7.22 -5.95 0.48
C GLU A 177 6.23 -4.78 0.62
N CYS A 178 5.81 -4.50 1.86
CA CYS A 178 4.97 -3.36 2.22
C CYS A 178 5.58 -1.99 1.81
N ARG A 179 6.89 -1.79 2.00
CA ARG A 179 7.58 -0.54 1.60
C ARG A 179 7.75 -0.40 0.08
N LYS A 180 7.79 -1.52 -0.64
CA LYS A 180 8.00 -1.57 -2.09
C LYS A 180 6.70 -1.43 -2.87
N GLY A 181 5.61 -2.02 -2.39
CA GLY A 181 4.29 -2.03 -3.02
C GLY A 181 3.42 -0.79 -2.77
N TYR A 182 2.16 -0.90 -3.19
CA TYR A 182 1.10 0.12 -3.09
C TYR A 182 -0.15 -0.40 -2.36
N ASP A 183 0.01 -1.48 -1.60
CA ASP A 183 -1.09 -2.12 -0.87
C ASP A 183 -1.26 -1.43 0.49
N ASP A 184 -2.27 -0.59 0.60
CA ASP A 184 -2.51 0.19 1.82
C ASP A 184 -3.00 -0.69 2.97
N ASP A 185 -3.92 -1.62 2.70
CA ASP A 185 -4.50 -2.53 3.69
C ASP A 185 -3.49 -3.56 4.23
N PHE A 186 -2.63 -4.14 3.37
CA PHE A 186 -1.64 -5.15 3.79
C PHE A 186 -0.65 -4.59 4.81
N CYS A 187 -0.18 -3.37 4.58
CA CYS A 187 0.73 -2.67 5.48
C CYS A 187 0.07 -2.21 6.78
N ASP A 188 -1.20 -1.79 6.71
CA ASP A 188 -1.94 -1.34 7.88
C ASP A 188 -2.26 -2.54 8.79
N GLU A 189 -2.62 -3.69 8.21
CA GLU A 189 -2.76 -4.97 8.92
C GLU A 189 -1.42 -5.47 9.49
N LEU A 190 -0.32 -5.39 8.71
CA LEU A 190 1.03 -5.71 9.22
C LEU A 190 1.42 -4.83 10.43
N ASN A 191 0.92 -3.59 10.51
CA ASN A 191 1.11 -2.72 11.67
C ASN A 191 0.16 -3.05 12.84
N ILE A 192 -1.00 -3.68 12.59
CA ILE A 192 -1.88 -4.23 13.63
C ILE A 192 -1.26 -5.48 14.22
N PHE A 193 -0.78 -6.41 13.38
CA PHE A 193 0.03 -7.56 13.79
C PHE A 193 1.20 -7.14 14.69
N ARG A 194 1.98 -6.14 14.25
CA ARG A 194 3.10 -5.56 15.00
C ARG A 194 2.70 -5.07 16.40
N LYS A 195 1.49 -4.49 16.55
CA LYS A 195 0.95 -4.06 17.84
C LYS A 195 0.57 -5.26 18.72
N LYS A 196 -0.15 -6.26 18.18
CA LYS A 196 -0.51 -7.51 18.90
C LYS A 196 0.75 -8.21 19.41
N HIS A 197 1.72 -8.41 18.52
CA HIS A 197 3.02 -9.01 18.83
C HIS A 197 3.76 -8.28 19.96
N ASN A 198 4.05 -6.98 19.77
CA ASN A 198 4.87 -6.24 20.74
C ASN A 198 4.14 -6.08 22.10
N PHE A 199 2.81 -6.04 22.12
CA PHE A 199 2.03 -6.12 23.35
C PHE A 199 2.21 -7.46 24.06
N ILE A 200 2.09 -8.59 23.35
CA ILE A 200 2.30 -9.93 23.93
C ILE A 200 3.72 -10.04 24.51
N ILE A 201 4.75 -9.67 23.75
CA ILE A 201 6.15 -9.73 24.19
C ILE A 201 6.40 -8.86 25.44
N GLN A 202 5.95 -7.60 25.44
CA GLN A 202 6.24 -6.67 26.54
C GLN A 202 5.33 -6.81 27.77
N LYS A 203 4.08 -7.21 27.60
CA LYS A 203 3.05 -7.15 28.66
C LYS A 203 2.59 -8.51 29.17
N VAL A 204 2.67 -9.57 28.36
CA VAL A 204 2.40 -10.94 28.80
C VAL A 204 3.70 -11.68 29.08
N GLN A 205 4.68 -11.59 28.16
CA GLN A 205 5.96 -12.28 28.30
C GLN A 205 6.99 -11.48 29.10
N LEU A 206 6.74 -10.20 29.36
CA LEU A 206 7.55 -9.29 30.19
C LEU A 206 8.99 -9.05 29.68
N CYS A 207 9.25 -9.34 28.41
CA CYS A 207 10.54 -9.06 27.77
C CYS A 207 10.65 -7.56 27.46
N GLN A 208 11.75 -6.93 27.84
CA GLN A 208 11.94 -5.48 27.72
C GLN A 208 13.01 -5.09 26.69
N GLU A 209 13.79 -6.06 26.24
CA GLU A 209 14.89 -5.93 25.31
C GLU A 209 14.36 -5.60 23.90
N LYS A 210 14.94 -4.58 23.25
CA LYS A 210 14.47 -4.09 21.96
C LYS A 210 14.62 -5.10 20.81
N GLU A 211 15.48 -6.10 20.97
CA GLU A 211 15.71 -7.17 19.99
C GLU A 211 14.47 -8.05 19.73
N TYR A 212 13.58 -8.17 20.73
CA TYR A 212 12.32 -8.92 20.60
C TYR A 212 11.14 -8.09 20.10
N LEU A 213 11.37 -6.82 19.71
CA LEU A 213 10.32 -5.89 19.32
C LEU A 213 10.34 -5.63 17.81
N LEU A 214 9.21 -5.86 17.15
CA LEU A 214 9.10 -5.69 15.71
C LEU A 214 9.13 -4.19 15.32
N PRO A 215 9.98 -3.80 14.34
CA PRO A 215 10.19 -2.41 13.96
C PRO A 215 8.96 -1.79 13.27
N PRO A 216 8.75 -0.47 13.40
CA PRO A 216 7.54 0.20 12.92
C PRO A 216 7.36 0.11 11.39
N VAL A 217 6.11 -0.07 10.96
CA VAL A 217 5.70 0.04 9.56
C VAL A 217 5.73 1.51 9.13
N VAL A 218 6.93 2.00 8.84
CA VAL A 218 7.13 3.33 8.24
C VAL A 218 7.15 3.20 6.73
N ARG A 219 6.11 3.75 6.09
CA ARG A 219 6.05 3.95 4.64
C ARG A 219 6.48 5.38 4.28
N VAL A 220 7.60 5.49 3.58
CA VAL A 220 7.94 6.72 2.85
C VAL A 220 7.04 6.76 1.61
N ASN A 221 5.96 7.55 1.66
CA ASN A 221 4.99 7.63 0.57
C ASN A 221 5.64 8.30 -0.66
N ARG A 222 6.27 7.49 -1.52
CA ARG A 222 7.06 7.94 -2.67
C ARG A 222 6.23 8.77 -3.65
N VAL A 223 4.95 8.43 -3.85
CA VAL A 223 4.02 9.21 -4.68
C VAL A 223 3.76 10.59 -4.10
N ARG A 224 3.56 10.71 -2.77
CA ARG A 224 3.45 12.01 -2.10
C ARG A 224 4.77 12.79 -2.15
N MET A 225 5.92 12.11 -2.05
CA MET A 225 7.25 12.73 -2.11
C MET A 225 7.66 13.18 -3.53
N THR A 226 7.07 12.63 -4.60
CA THR A 226 7.24 13.16 -5.97
C THR A 226 6.19 14.21 -6.30
N ILE A 227 4.92 14.00 -5.92
CA ILE A 227 3.86 14.97 -6.17
C ILE A 227 4.14 16.31 -5.47
N ILE A 228 4.59 16.34 -4.21
CA ILE A 228 4.80 17.62 -3.49
C ILE A 228 5.83 18.53 -4.18
N PRO A 229 7.06 18.08 -4.53
CA PRO A 229 7.99 18.92 -5.29
C PRO A 229 7.45 19.34 -6.66
N PHE A 230 6.83 18.42 -7.41
CA PHE A 230 6.34 18.72 -8.76
C PHE A 230 5.15 19.70 -8.75
N THR A 231 4.22 19.61 -7.79
CA THR A 231 3.11 20.57 -7.65
C THR A 231 3.60 21.91 -7.13
N LEU A 232 4.53 21.94 -6.16
CA LEU A 232 5.17 23.18 -5.71
C LEU A 232 5.87 23.89 -6.86
N ILE A 233 6.74 23.20 -7.61
CA ILE A 233 7.43 23.77 -8.78
C ILE A 233 6.42 24.32 -9.80
N SER A 234 5.41 23.52 -10.19
CA SER A 234 4.40 23.92 -11.17
C SER A 234 3.59 25.15 -10.73
N VAL A 235 3.11 25.16 -9.48
CA VAL A 235 2.37 26.31 -8.90
C VAL A 235 3.26 27.55 -8.81
N THR A 236 4.51 27.40 -8.39
CA THR A 236 5.47 28.52 -8.32
C THR A 236 5.78 29.06 -9.72
N SER A 237 6.00 28.21 -10.73
CA SER A 237 6.22 28.60 -12.13
C SER A 237 5.03 29.32 -12.77
N LEU A 238 3.78 29.01 -12.34
CA LEU A 238 2.59 29.72 -12.81
C LEU A 238 2.37 31.07 -12.10
N ILE A 239 2.69 31.15 -10.81
CA ILE A 239 2.47 32.36 -10.00
C ILE A 239 3.58 33.41 -10.22
N LEU A 240 4.84 33.01 -10.36
CA LEU A 240 5.98 33.93 -10.51
C LEU A 240 5.84 34.96 -11.66
N PRO A 241 5.44 34.59 -12.89
CA PRO A 241 5.25 35.54 -13.98
C PRO A 241 4.13 36.56 -13.71
N ILE A 242 3.08 36.12 -13.00
CA ILE A 242 1.94 36.97 -12.64
C ILE A 242 2.37 38.01 -11.60
N LEU A 243 3.06 37.58 -10.54
CA LEU A 243 3.60 38.50 -9.52
C LEU A 243 4.66 39.45 -10.11
N TYR A 244 5.52 38.97 -11.02
CA TYR A 244 6.50 39.81 -11.70
C TYR A 244 5.86 40.89 -12.59
N LYS A 245 4.70 40.61 -13.20
CA LYS A 245 3.98 41.58 -14.05
C LYS A 245 3.06 42.52 -13.28
N PHE A 246 2.39 42.04 -12.23
CA PHE A 246 1.29 42.74 -11.56
C PHE A 246 1.57 43.16 -10.11
N THR A 247 2.79 43.00 -9.61
CA THR A 247 3.20 43.42 -8.26
C THR A 247 4.45 44.30 -8.30
N ALA A 248 4.63 45.18 -7.30
CA ALA A 248 5.78 46.09 -7.18
C ALA A 248 7.17 45.39 -7.17
N LEU A 249 7.19 44.06 -7.00
CA LEU A 249 8.36 43.21 -7.21
C LEU A 249 8.95 43.33 -8.63
N GLY A 250 8.13 43.49 -9.66
CA GLY A 250 8.60 43.59 -11.05
C GLY A 250 9.54 44.77 -11.33
N PRO A 251 9.19 45.99 -10.92
CA PRO A 251 10.11 47.14 -10.92
C PRO A 251 11.29 46.97 -9.95
N TRP A 252 11.05 46.47 -8.73
CA TRP A 252 12.08 46.32 -7.70
C TRP A 252 13.21 45.35 -8.11
N ILE A 253 12.87 44.19 -8.68
CA ILE A 253 13.82 43.20 -9.20
C ILE A 253 14.63 43.80 -10.36
N ARG A 254 13.99 44.53 -11.28
CA ARG A 254 14.69 45.22 -12.38
C ARG A 254 15.65 46.29 -11.88
N HIS A 255 15.29 47.03 -10.83
CA HIS A 255 16.19 47.99 -10.20
C HIS A 255 17.38 47.31 -9.50
N GLN A 256 17.16 46.22 -8.78
CA GLN A 256 18.23 45.38 -8.19
C GLN A 256 19.22 44.86 -9.24
N ILE A 257 18.71 44.22 -10.30
CA ILE A 257 19.54 43.67 -11.40
C ILE A 257 20.29 44.79 -12.12
N GLY A 258 19.64 45.92 -12.41
CA GLY A 258 20.27 47.10 -13.00
C GLY A 258 21.38 47.67 -12.11
N LYS A 259 21.14 47.78 -10.80
CA LYS A 259 22.13 48.28 -9.84
C LYS A 259 23.39 47.39 -9.79
N ASN A 260 23.24 46.08 -9.76
CA ASN A 260 24.38 45.15 -9.78
C ASN A 260 25.11 45.17 -11.14
N ARG A 261 24.38 45.37 -12.25
CA ARG A 261 24.99 45.51 -13.59
C ARG A 261 25.82 46.79 -13.72
N ASN A 262 25.35 47.90 -13.14
CA ASN A 262 26.12 49.14 -13.07
C ASN A 262 27.37 48.96 -12.19
N VAL A 263 27.26 48.29 -11.03
CA VAL A 263 28.43 47.99 -10.18
C VAL A 263 29.48 47.17 -10.95
N LEU A 264 29.07 46.18 -11.76
CA LEU A 264 30.01 45.40 -12.58
C LEU A 264 30.69 46.23 -13.67
N ASN A 265 29.95 47.13 -14.33
CA ASN A 265 30.53 48.03 -15.33
C ASN A 265 31.56 48.99 -14.69
N ASN A 266 31.21 49.59 -13.55
CA ASN A 266 32.05 50.52 -12.79
C ASN A 266 33.30 49.87 -12.15
N MET A 267 33.50 48.55 -12.31
CA MET A 267 34.74 47.85 -11.91
C MET A 267 35.69 47.58 -13.09
N ASN A 268 35.28 47.91 -14.33
CA ASN A 268 36.09 47.74 -15.55
C ASN A 268 36.52 49.08 -16.18
N GLU A 269 36.28 50.20 -15.48
CA GLU A 269 36.58 51.55 -15.97
C GLU A 269 37.84 52.05 -15.24
N GLU A 270 38.98 51.95 -15.92
CA GLU A 270 40.31 52.24 -15.38
C GLU A 270 40.55 53.77 -15.32
N PRO A 271 41.13 54.33 -14.24
CA PRO A 271 41.06 55.77 -13.97
C PRO A 271 42.21 56.55 -14.63
N ASP A 272 42.08 56.85 -15.92
CA ASP A 272 43.04 57.72 -16.63
C ASP A 272 43.05 59.15 -16.04
N GLN A 273 44.17 59.50 -15.40
CA GLN A 273 44.41 60.80 -14.79
C GLN A 273 45.12 61.77 -15.74
N LEU A 274 44.47 62.93 -15.97
CA LEU A 274 45.08 64.23 -16.24
C LEU A 274 45.89 64.41 -17.56
N VAL A 275 45.82 65.61 -18.15
CA VAL A 275 46.95 66.57 -18.29
C VAL A 275 46.72 67.59 -19.41
N TYR A 276 46.97 68.86 -19.08
CA TYR A 276 47.14 70.06 -19.93
C TYR A 276 45.94 70.66 -20.70
N SER A 277 46.23 71.84 -21.25
CA SER A 277 45.35 73.02 -21.42
C SER A 277 45.81 73.87 -22.60
N TYR A 278 44.92 74.66 -23.20
CA TYR A 278 45.25 76.03 -23.65
C TYR A 278 43.95 76.84 -23.87
N GLU A 279 44.00 78.15 -23.60
CA GLU A 279 42.99 79.12 -24.03
C GLU A 279 43.39 79.69 -25.40
N ILE A 280 42.41 80.08 -26.24
CA ILE A 280 42.53 81.11 -27.29
C ILE A 280 41.12 81.51 -27.77
N GLU A 281 41.02 82.68 -28.39
CA GLU A 281 39.80 83.50 -28.56
C GLU A 281 38.87 83.08 -29.73
N ASP A 282 37.80 83.86 -29.90
CA ASP A 282 36.83 83.84 -31.01
C ASP A 282 37.45 83.63 -32.41
N ASP A 283 36.73 82.91 -33.27
CA ASP A 283 36.33 83.56 -34.53
C ASP A 283 35.02 82.98 -35.11
N ASN A 284 34.24 83.80 -35.80
CA ASN A 284 33.06 83.37 -36.56
C ASN A 284 33.47 83.10 -38.01
N PHE A 285 33.06 81.98 -38.62
CA PHE A 285 32.58 82.02 -40.01
C PHE A 285 31.66 80.84 -40.38
N SER A 286 30.82 81.05 -41.39
CA SER A 286 29.80 80.12 -41.86
C SER A 286 30.13 79.51 -43.23
N MET A 287 29.67 78.26 -43.45
CA MET A 287 29.20 77.64 -44.71
C MET A 287 29.04 76.11 -44.47
N GLN A 288 27.95 75.40 -44.79
CA GLN A 288 27.30 75.14 -46.10
C GLN A 288 28.26 74.51 -47.15
N ASN A 289 27.92 73.44 -47.88
CA ASN A 289 26.73 72.57 -47.93
C ASN A 289 27.18 71.10 -47.63
N TYR A 290 26.76 69.95 -48.20
CA TYR A 290 25.90 69.55 -49.33
C TYR A 290 25.35 68.14 -49.09
N ASN A 291 24.18 67.81 -49.67
CA ASN A 291 23.74 66.43 -49.86
C ASN A 291 23.99 66.01 -51.31
N ILE A 292 24.68 64.89 -51.54
CA ILE A 292 24.93 64.34 -52.88
C ILE A 292 24.14 63.04 -53.04
N ALA A 293 23.15 63.05 -53.94
CA ALA A 293 22.50 61.84 -54.43
C ALA A 293 23.20 61.38 -55.71
N TYR A 294 23.69 60.14 -55.72
CA TYR A 294 24.23 59.52 -56.94
C TYR A 294 23.10 59.01 -57.85
N ASN A 295 23.23 59.23 -59.15
CA ASN A 295 23.08 58.18 -60.16
C ASN A 295 23.71 58.62 -61.49
N SER A 296 24.06 57.63 -62.32
CA SER A 296 25.05 57.76 -63.39
C SER A 296 24.49 57.63 -64.80
N SER A 297 25.00 58.45 -65.72
CA SER A 297 25.25 58.15 -67.14
C SER A 297 26.29 59.14 -67.68
#